data_AF-A0A7S2B4G5-F1
#
_entry.id   AF-A0A7S2B4G5-F1
#
_cell.length_a   1.000
_cell.length_b   1.000
_cell.length_c   1.000
_cell.angle_alpha   90.00
_cell.angle_beta   90.00
_cell.angle_gamma   90.00
#
_symmetry.space_group_name_H-M   'P 1'
#
loop_
_entity.id
_entity.type
_entity.pdbx_description
1 polymer ?
#
loop_
_entity_poly.entity_id
_entity_poly.type
_entity_poly.pdbx_seq_one_letter_code
_entity_poly.pdbx_strand_id
1 'polypeptide(L)'
;MGEIAPGVTFGVIAREWRCKWSDDAEKKSLELAQKALNLVLERIKSVDDSAQVQRVVCGQCKDFKVITSLPAIKFSDWDAKKFEPEAEFLAELGKIEGISHIETQTYTLMKM
;
A
#
# COMPACT_ATOMS: atom_id res chain seq x y z
N MET A 1 14.00 -3.22 16.92
CA MET A 1 13.80 -4.52 16.26
C MET A 1 12.64 -5.19 16.98
N GLY A 2 11.64 -5.68 16.25
CA GLY A 2 10.50 -6.38 16.83
C GLY A 2 10.66 -7.90 16.72
N GLU A 3 9.85 -8.64 17.47
CA GLU A 3 9.80 -10.11 17.44
C GLU A 3 8.32 -10.55 17.48
N ILE A 4 7.92 -11.47 16.59
CA ILE A 4 6.55 -12.03 16.55
C ILE A 4 6.51 -13.37 17.30
N ALA A 5 7.56 -14.15 17.18
CA ALA A 5 7.75 -15.46 17.83
C ALA A 5 9.25 -15.70 18.03
N PRO A 6 9.67 -16.60 18.92
CA PRO A 6 11.09 -16.86 19.19
C PRO A 6 11.90 -17.08 17.90
N GLY A 7 12.86 -16.19 17.64
CA GLY A 7 13.73 -16.24 16.47
C GLY A 7 13.14 -15.64 15.18
N VAL A 8 11.88 -15.20 15.21
CA VAL A 8 11.19 -14.52 14.09
C VAL A 8 11.15 -13.02 14.37
N THR A 9 12.25 -12.35 14.00
CA THR A 9 12.45 -10.92 14.23
C THR A 9 12.25 -10.09 12.97
N PHE A 10 12.00 -8.80 13.15
CA PHE A 10 11.80 -7.85 12.05
C PHE A 10 12.34 -6.46 12.36
N GLY A 11 12.86 -5.79 11.33
CA GLY A 11 13.32 -4.41 11.40
C GLY A 11 12.31 -3.41 10.84
N VAL A 12 11.44 -3.87 9.93
CA VAL A 12 10.57 -3.03 9.11
C VAL A 12 9.13 -3.55 9.19
N ILE A 13 8.16 -2.65 9.18
CA ILE A 13 6.74 -2.96 9.03
C ILE A 13 6.27 -2.30 7.73
N ALA A 14 5.44 -3.01 6.98
CA ALA A 14 4.83 -2.54 5.75
C ALA A 14 3.31 -2.52 5.86
N ARG A 15 2.72 -1.49 5.27
CA ARG A 15 1.30 -1.34 5.01
C ARG A 15 1.07 -1.50 3.51
N GLU A 16 0.32 -2.52 3.12
CA GLU A 16 -0.10 -2.76 1.74
C GLU A 16 -1.54 -2.29 1.56
N TRP A 17 -1.76 -1.44 0.56
CA TRP A 17 -3.07 -1.14 -0.01
C TRP A 17 -3.19 -1.90 -1.32
N ARG A 18 -4.27 -2.67 -1.48
CA ARG A 18 -4.43 -3.51 -2.67
C ARG A 18 -5.84 -3.45 -3.22
N CYS A 19 -5.92 -3.68 -4.52
CA CYS A 19 -7.17 -3.97 -5.20
C CYS A 19 -6.92 -4.86 -6.42
N LYS A 20 -8.01 -5.40 -6.96
CA LYS A 20 -8.04 -6.07 -8.25
C LYS A 20 -8.49 -5.09 -9.34
N TRP A 21 -7.78 -5.06 -10.45
CA TRP A 21 -8.17 -4.35 -11.67
C TRP A 21 -8.71 -5.31 -12.73
N SER A 22 -9.26 -4.78 -13.82
CA SER A 22 -9.84 -5.58 -14.91
C SER A 22 -9.21 -5.23 -16.26
N ASP A 23 -9.19 -6.19 -17.19
CA ASP A 23 -8.72 -5.92 -18.56
C ASP A 23 -9.73 -5.14 -19.42
N ASP A 24 -10.94 -4.90 -18.89
CA ASP A 24 -12.02 -4.21 -19.59
C ASP A 24 -11.62 -2.78 -19.98
N ALA A 25 -12.28 -2.27 -21.02
CA ALA A 25 -12.04 -0.94 -21.56
C ALA A 25 -10.54 -0.64 -21.74
N GLU A 26 -9.79 -1.61 -22.28
CA GLU A 26 -8.34 -1.50 -22.50
C GLU A 26 -7.55 -1.25 -21.20
N LYS A 27 -7.93 -1.93 -20.10
CA LYS A 27 -7.33 -1.80 -18.76
C LYS A 27 -7.56 -0.43 -18.12
N LYS A 28 -8.72 0.18 -18.38
CA LYS A 28 -9.01 1.55 -17.90
C LYS A 28 -8.92 1.68 -16.39
N SER A 29 -9.36 0.66 -15.66
CA SER A 29 -9.33 0.61 -14.20
C SER A 29 -7.90 0.69 -13.65
N LEU A 30 -6.92 0.09 -14.34
CA LEU A 30 -5.50 0.16 -13.97
C LEU A 30 -4.92 1.57 -14.18
N GLU A 31 -5.25 2.25 -15.28
CA GLU A 31 -4.84 3.64 -15.51
C GLU A 31 -5.40 4.58 -14.43
N LEU A 32 -6.69 4.41 -14.10
CA LEU A 32 -7.37 5.24 -13.11
C LEU A 32 -6.81 4.97 -11.71
N ALA A 33 -6.52 3.72 -11.35
CA ALA A 33 -5.84 3.39 -10.09
C ALA A 33 -4.46 4.04 -9.98
N GLN A 34 -3.69 4.07 -11.08
CA GLN A 34 -2.41 4.78 -11.12
C GLN A 34 -2.59 6.29 -10.95
N LYS A 35 -3.62 6.89 -11.56
CA LYS A 35 -3.93 8.31 -11.36
C LYS A 35 -4.32 8.62 -9.92
N ALA A 36 -5.15 7.78 -9.29
CA ALA A 36 -5.50 7.90 -7.88
C ALA A 36 -4.26 7.84 -6.98
N LEU A 37 -3.32 6.94 -7.26
CA LEU A 37 -2.04 6.87 -6.54
C LEU A 37 -1.25 8.16 -6.69
N ASN A 38 -1.17 8.73 -7.90
CA ASN A 38 -0.40 9.95 -8.15
C ASN A 38 -0.91 11.15 -7.34
N LEU A 39 -2.21 11.21 -7.01
CA LEU A 39 -2.78 12.28 -6.17
C LEU A 39 -2.26 12.24 -4.74
N VAL A 40 -1.95 11.05 -4.23
CA VAL A 40 -1.54 10.83 -2.84
C VAL A 40 -0.05 10.52 -2.68
N LEU A 41 0.67 10.28 -3.79
CA LEU A 41 2.03 9.74 -3.81
C LEU A 41 3.04 10.58 -3.02
N GLU A 42 2.97 11.90 -3.15
CA GLU A 42 3.90 12.77 -2.44
C GLU A 42 3.58 12.80 -0.94
N ARG A 43 2.30 12.82 -0.56
CA ARG A 43 1.88 12.77 0.85
C ARG A 43 2.31 11.47 1.52
N ILE A 44 2.15 10.32 0.86
CA ILE A 44 2.55 9.03 1.43
C ILE A 44 4.07 8.87 1.52
N LYS A 45 4.85 9.48 0.61
CA LYS A 45 6.32 9.52 0.75
C LYS A 45 6.76 10.42 1.90
N SER A 46 5.99 11.46 2.22
CA SER A 46 6.29 12.41 3.29
C SER A 46 5.77 12.01 4.67
N VAL A 47 5.26 10.78 4.85
CA VAL A 47 4.80 10.31 6.17
C VAL A 47 5.95 10.21 7.18
N ASP A 48 7.15 9.89 6.68
CA ASP A 48 8.43 9.89 7.41
C ASP A 48 9.58 9.85 6.40
N ASP A 49 10.74 10.43 6.73
CA ASP A 49 11.91 10.48 5.84
C ASP A 49 12.47 9.08 5.47
N SER A 50 12.17 8.07 6.29
CA SER A 50 12.57 6.68 6.04
C SER A 50 11.52 5.86 5.28
N ALA A 51 10.39 6.47 4.90
CA ALA A 51 9.33 5.79 4.16
C ALA A 51 9.83 5.26 2.81
N GLN A 52 9.57 3.99 2.53
CA GLN A 52 9.81 3.37 1.24
C GLN A 52 8.47 2.97 0.62
N VAL A 53 8.15 3.59 -0.52
CA VAL A 53 6.89 3.36 -1.24
C VAL A 53 7.18 2.58 -2.52
N GLN A 54 6.50 1.45 -2.69
CA GLN A 54 6.63 0.59 -3.86
C GLN A 54 5.25 0.28 -4.44
N ARG A 55 5.17 0.22 -5.77
CA ARG A 55 3.96 -0.21 -6.46
C ARG A 55 4.20 -1.52 -7.18
N VAL A 56 3.34 -2.50 -6.95
CA VAL A 56 3.37 -3.79 -7.64
C VAL A 56 2.13 -3.94 -8.49
N VAL A 57 2.32 -4.33 -9.76
CA VAL A 57 1.21 -4.66 -10.67
C VAL A 57 1.41 -6.06 -11.22
N CYS A 58 0.43 -6.91 -10.98
CA CYS A 58 0.42 -8.30 -11.41
C CYS A 58 -0.47 -8.47 -12.64
N GLY A 59 0.13 -8.77 -13.80
CA GLY A 59 -0.61 -8.98 -15.05
C GLY A 59 -1.54 -10.20 -15.05
N GLN A 60 -1.23 -11.22 -14.24
CA GLN A 60 -1.96 -12.49 -14.18
C GLN A 60 -3.09 -12.45 -13.15
N CYS A 61 -2.72 -12.18 -11.90
CA CYS A 61 -3.64 -12.14 -10.76
C CYS A 61 -4.39 -10.82 -10.62
N LYS A 62 -4.15 -9.86 -11.53
CA LYS A 62 -4.79 -8.55 -11.60
C LYS A 62 -4.67 -7.70 -10.34
N ASP A 63 -3.62 -7.91 -9.55
CA ASP A 63 -3.37 -7.07 -8.38
C ASP A 63 -2.75 -5.73 -8.80
N PHE A 64 -3.25 -4.66 -8.19
CA PHE A 64 -2.57 -3.39 -8.03
C PHE A 64 -2.31 -3.19 -6.53
N LYS A 65 -1.04 -3.06 -6.15
CA LYS A 65 -0.62 -2.93 -4.76
C LYS A 65 0.24 -1.69 -4.59
N VAL A 66 0.03 -0.99 -3.49
CA VAL A 66 0.87 0.10 -3.00
C VAL A 66 1.35 -0.31 -1.63
N ILE A 67 2.67 -0.47 -1.50
CA ILE A 67 3.31 -0.94 -0.27
C ILE A 67 4.13 0.23 0.26
N THR A 68 3.79 0.69 1.46
CA THR A 68 4.60 1.67 2.20
C THR A 68 5.20 1.00 3.41
N SER A 69 6.52 1.06 3.50
CA SER A 69 7.26 0.42 4.58
C SER A 69 8.12 1.42 5.35
N LEU A 70 8.22 1.18 6.66
CA LEU A 70 8.90 2.03 7.63
C LEU A 70 9.67 1.15 8.63
N PRO A 71 10.75 1.67 9.23
CA PRO A 71 11.33 1.07 10.42
C PRO A 71 10.24 0.81 11.47
N ALA A 72 10.27 -0.34 12.13
CA ALA A 72 9.22 -0.76 13.06
C ALA A 72 8.95 0.29 14.17
N ILE A 73 9.99 1.01 14.59
CA ILE A 73 9.91 2.06 15.62
C ILE A 73 9.22 3.34 15.16
N LYS A 74 9.07 3.56 13.85
CA LYS A 74 8.43 4.73 13.24
C LYS A 74 7.00 4.45 12.78
N PHE A 75 6.66 3.17 12.59
CA PHE A 75 5.38 2.77 12.04
C PHE A 75 4.19 3.21 12.91
N SER A 76 4.33 3.19 14.25
CA SER A 76 3.28 3.60 15.18
C SER A 76 2.86 5.06 15.01
N ASP A 77 3.76 5.94 14.58
CA ASP A 77 3.46 7.36 14.37
C ASP A 77 2.51 7.55 13.17
N TRP A 78 2.64 6.69 12.17
CA TRP A 78 1.76 6.67 11.00
C TRP A 78 0.42 5.97 11.29
N ASP A 79 0.44 4.89 12.07
CA ASP A 79 -0.76 4.20 12.57
C ASP A 79 -1.64 5.12 13.43
N ALA A 80 -1.03 5.92 14.31
CA ALA A 80 -1.75 6.93 15.10
C ALA A 80 -2.49 7.98 14.23
N LYS A 81 -2.01 8.20 13.00
CA LYS A 81 -2.64 9.05 11.97
C LYS A 81 -3.58 8.26 11.05
N LYS A 82 -3.94 7.04 11.41
CA LYS A 82 -4.80 6.12 10.62
C LYS A 82 -4.28 5.91 9.20
N PHE A 83 -2.96 5.81 9.05
CA PHE A 83 -2.28 5.60 7.77
C PHE A 83 -2.57 6.66 6.71
N GLU A 84 -2.87 7.91 7.09
CA GLU A 84 -3.09 9.00 6.14
C GLU A 84 -1.98 9.02 5.05
N PRO A 85 -2.32 9.05 3.74
CA PRO A 85 -3.63 9.32 3.11
C PRO A 85 -4.47 8.07 2.71
N GLU A 86 -4.34 6.94 3.40
CA GLU A 86 -5.00 5.66 3.07
C GLU A 86 -6.49 5.80 2.74
N ALA A 87 -7.28 6.40 3.64
CA ALA A 87 -8.72 6.50 3.48
C ALA A 87 -9.15 7.22 2.18
N GLU A 88 -8.43 8.28 1.80
CA GLU A 88 -8.69 9.03 0.57
C GLU A 88 -8.40 8.17 -0.65
N PHE A 89 -7.25 7.49 -0.65
CA PHE A 89 -6.85 6.64 -1.76
C PHE A 89 -7.81 5.46 -1.97
N LEU A 90 -8.21 4.76 -0.90
CA LEU A 90 -9.15 3.65 -0.99
C LEU A 90 -10.53 4.10 -1.45
N ALA A 91 -10.97 5.30 -1.03
CA ALA A 91 -12.22 5.88 -1.49
C ALA A 91 -12.17 6.22 -2.99
N GLU A 92 -11.06 6.74 -3.50
CA GLU A 92 -10.88 6.97 -4.95
C GLU A 92 -10.90 5.65 -5.73
N LEU A 93 -10.22 4.61 -5.24
CA LEU A 93 -10.27 3.28 -5.86
C LEU A 93 -11.70 2.72 -5.94
N GLY A 94 -12.50 2.91 -4.88
CA GLY A 94 -13.89 2.44 -4.81
C GLY A 94 -14.84 3.09 -5.82
N LYS A 95 -14.45 4.22 -6.43
CA LYS A 95 -15.24 4.92 -7.46
C LYS A 95 -14.94 4.42 -8.87
N ILE A 96 -13.87 3.64 -9.05
CA ILE A 96 -13.39 3.22 -10.37
C ILE A 96 -14.13 1.95 -10.79
N GLU A 97 -14.87 2.04 -11.89
CA GLU A 97 -15.45 0.86 -12.52
C GLU A 97 -14.35 -0.14 -12.95
N GLY A 98 -14.55 -1.42 -12.65
CA GLY A 98 -13.56 -2.48 -12.89
C GLY A 98 -12.55 -2.68 -11.75
N ILE A 99 -12.60 -1.87 -10.68
CA ILE A 99 -11.89 -2.17 -9.43
C ILE A 99 -12.75 -3.05 -8.52
N SER A 100 -12.11 -4.03 -7.88
CA SER A 100 -12.74 -4.91 -6.89
C SER A 100 -11.72 -5.31 -5.80
N HIS A 101 -12.18 -6.02 -4.75
CA HIS A 101 -11.32 -6.55 -3.68
C HIS A 101 -10.36 -5.51 -3.10
N ILE A 102 -10.90 -4.34 -2.74
CA ILE A 102 -10.14 -3.29 -2.06
C ILE A 102 -9.89 -3.75 -0.64
N GLU A 103 -8.61 -3.95 -0.29
CA GLU A 103 -8.20 -4.46 1.01
C GLU A 103 -6.92 -3.78 1.47
N THR A 104 -6.66 -3.86 2.77
CA THR A 104 -5.40 -3.41 3.37
C THR A 104 -4.80 -4.53 4.20
N GLN A 105 -3.47 -4.65 4.19
CA GLN A 105 -2.76 -5.64 4.99
C GLN A 105 -1.55 -4.99 5.65
N THR A 106 -1.24 -5.42 6.87
CA THR A 106 -0.02 -5.01 7.58
C THR A 106 0.81 -6.24 7.84
N TYR A 107 2.09 -6.20 7.47
CA TYR A 107 3.02 -7.32 7.66
C TYR A 107 4.43 -6.82 7.94
N THR A 108 5.26 -7.70 8.48
CA THR A 108 6.65 -7.40 8.83
C THR A 108 7.60 -7.81 7.73
N LEU A 109 8.66 -7.01 7.54
CA LEU A 109 9.73 -7.27 6.60
C LEU A 109 11.06 -7.39 7.35
N MET A 110 11.84 -8.40 6.97
CA MET A 110 13.19 -8.63 7.45
C MET A 110 14.07 -8.93 6.24
N LYS A 111 15.17 -8.18 6.11
CA LYS A 111 16.16 -8.44 5.07
C LYS A 111 16.96 -9.68 5.49
N MET A 112 17.06 -10.65 4.58
CA MET A 112 17.87 -11.85 4.74
C MET A 112 19.19 -11.69 3.99
#